data_AF-A0A218XKX9-F1
#
_entry.id   AF-A0A218XKX9-F1
#
_cell.length_a   1.000
_cell.length_b   1.000
_cell.length_c   1.000
_cell.angle_alpha   90.00
_cell.angle_beta   90.00
_cell.angle_gamma   90.00
#
_symmetry.space_group_name_H-M   'P 1'
#
loop_
_entity.id
_entity.type
_entity.pdbx_description
1 polymer ?
#
loop_
_entity_poly.entity_id
_entity_poly.type
_entity_poly.pdbx_seq_one_letter_code
_entity_poly.pdbx_strand_id
1 'polypeptide(L)'
;MLENEMMEGQSGTINITDASYEALRAFVNFMYTVEACVDEHLASKLLVLAEKFQVKHLKSYCEKFMVSKLNWDNSVMSHAFAHQHNAKYLLDMALGLITENMDKLTRRDEYTELVDKAPRIVVEIYEASLSKQVNTAAQKDGSRAIFTTELNRVPSPARIQLV
;
A
#
# COMPACT_ATOMS: atom_id res chain seq x y z
N MET A 1 0.79 -0.50 -30.61
CA MET A 1 0.92 0.95 -30.91
C MET A 1 1.77 1.16 -32.15
N LEU A 2 2.99 0.60 -32.22
CA LEU A 2 3.89 0.77 -33.37
C LEU A 2 3.74 -0.29 -34.47
N GLU A 3 3.22 -1.47 -34.15
CA GLU A 3 3.10 -2.59 -35.10
C GLU A 3 1.75 -2.65 -35.85
N ASN A 4 0.83 -1.72 -35.55
CA ASN A 4 -0.51 -1.68 -36.16
C ASN A 4 -0.60 -0.54 -37.18
N GLU A 5 -1.63 -0.59 -38.06
CA GLU A 5 -1.96 0.48 -39.03
C GLU A 5 -2.53 1.77 -38.39
N MET A 6 -2.08 2.11 -37.19
CA MET A 6 -2.41 3.37 -36.53
C MET A 6 -1.53 4.51 -37.07
N MET A 7 -1.96 5.75 -36.86
CA MET A 7 -1.25 6.95 -37.35
C MET A 7 0.20 7.01 -36.84
N GLU A 8 0.45 6.52 -35.63
CA GLU A 8 1.77 6.43 -35.00
C GLU A 8 2.69 5.45 -35.74
N GLY A 9 2.16 4.31 -36.19
CA GLY A 9 2.90 3.32 -36.97
C GLY A 9 3.25 3.81 -38.37
N GLN A 10 2.36 4.59 -38.99
CA GLN A 10 2.58 5.15 -40.33
C GLN A 10 3.49 6.39 -40.33
N SER A 11 3.33 7.28 -39.35
CA SER A 11 4.12 8.51 -39.23
C SER A 11 5.48 8.31 -38.56
N GLY A 12 5.68 7.19 -37.85
CA GLY A 12 6.84 6.96 -37.00
C GLY A 12 6.94 7.92 -35.81
N THR A 13 5.89 8.70 -35.53
CA THR A 13 5.88 9.75 -34.51
C THR A 13 4.80 9.47 -33.48
N ILE A 14 5.16 9.50 -32.19
CA ILE A 14 4.20 9.40 -31.08
C ILE A 14 4.12 10.78 -30.42
N ASN A 15 2.92 11.37 -30.41
CA ASN A 15 2.65 12.62 -29.72
C ASN A 15 2.17 12.36 -28.28
N ILE A 16 2.93 12.85 -27.29
CA ILE A 16 2.61 12.72 -25.87
C ILE A 16 2.35 14.13 -25.32
N THR A 17 1.10 14.41 -24.93
CA THR A 17 0.66 15.73 -24.47
C THR A 17 0.38 15.79 -22.97
N ASP A 18 0.26 14.64 -22.31
CA ASP A 18 -0.13 14.48 -20.91
C ASP A 18 1.04 14.24 -19.97
N ALA A 19 2.26 14.62 -20.38
CA ALA A 19 3.47 14.47 -19.60
C ALA A 19 4.36 15.71 -19.70
N SER A 20 4.96 16.12 -18.58
CA SER A 20 6.00 17.15 -18.60
C SER A 20 7.25 16.64 -19.32
N TYR A 21 7.93 17.53 -20.04
CA TYR A 21 9.19 17.22 -20.72
C TYR A 21 10.21 16.51 -19.81
N GLU A 22 10.35 16.97 -18.57
CA GLU A 22 11.26 16.38 -17.58
C GLU A 22 10.92 14.91 -17.28
N ALA A 23 9.66 14.63 -16.93
CA ALA A 23 9.19 13.27 -16.65
C ALA A 23 9.35 12.36 -17.87
N LEU A 24 9.02 12.85 -19.07
CA LEU A 24 9.16 12.08 -20.31
C LEU A 24 10.62 11.81 -20.65
N ARG A 25 11.51 12.80 -20.47
CA ARG A 25 12.95 12.64 -20.66
C ARG A 25 13.53 11.61 -19.70
N ALA A 26 13.16 11.67 -18.42
CA ALA A 26 13.58 10.70 -17.42
C ALA A 26 13.05 9.29 -17.73
N PHE A 27 11.80 9.18 -18.19
CA PHE A 27 11.19 7.92 -18.61
C PHE A 27 11.95 7.28 -19.76
N VAL A 28 12.26 8.05 -20.81
CA VAL A 28 13.04 7.57 -21.95
C VAL A 28 14.45 7.19 -21.51
N ASN A 29 15.14 8.02 -20.73
CA ASN A 29 16.47 7.70 -20.22
C ASN A 29 16.48 6.38 -19.43
N PHE A 30 15.48 6.13 -18.59
CA PHE A 30 15.36 4.88 -17.86
C PHE A 30 15.23 3.68 -18.79
N MET A 31 14.47 3.79 -19.89
CA MET A 31 14.34 2.68 -20.85
C MET A 31 15.67 2.27 -21.48
N TYR A 32 16.61 3.21 -21.63
CA TYR A 32 17.92 2.95 -22.26
C TYR A 32 19.04 2.65 -21.25
N THR A 33 18.95 3.15 -20.03
CA THR A 33 20.05 3.08 -19.03
C THR A 33 19.71 2.23 -17.82
N VAL A 34 18.42 1.96 -17.57
CA VAL A 34 17.91 1.33 -16.34
C VAL A 34 18.21 2.15 -15.08
N GLU A 35 18.68 3.39 -15.24
CA GLU A 35 18.96 4.33 -14.16
C GLU A 35 17.92 5.45 -14.18
N ALA A 36 17.42 5.83 -13.01
CA ALA A 36 16.59 7.00 -12.83
C ALA A 36 17.09 7.78 -11.61
N CYS A 37 17.49 9.03 -11.82
CA CYS A 37 17.67 9.96 -10.72
C CYS A 37 16.30 10.59 -10.45
N VAL A 38 15.73 10.31 -9.29
CA VAL A 38 14.36 10.72 -8.93
C VAL A 38 14.33 11.49 -7.63
N ASP A 39 13.72 12.66 -7.68
CA ASP A 39 13.12 13.30 -6.51
C ASP A 39 11.66 12.83 -6.32
N GLU A 40 11.02 13.27 -5.25
CA GLU A 40 9.64 12.85 -4.91
C GLU A 40 8.61 13.26 -5.97
N HIS A 41 8.71 14.47 -6.52
CA HIS A 41 7.80 14.96 -7.55
C HIS A 41 7.98 14.21 -8.87
N LEU A 42 9.23 13.97 -9.26
CA LEU A 42 9.57 13.22 -10.47
C LEU A 42 9.17 11.75 -10.35
N ALA A 43 9.33 11.14 -9.16
CA ALA A 43 8.92 9.77 -8.90
C ALA A 43 7.42 9.57 -9.11
N SER A 44 6.57 10.48 -8.62
CA SER A 44 5.12 10.41 -8.87
C SER A 44 4.81 10.49 -10.37
N LYS A 45 5.38 11.48 -11.08
CA LYS A 45 5.14 11.63 -12.53
C LYS A 45 5.64 10.43 -13.34
N LEU A 46 6.80 9.88 -12.98
CA LEU A 46 7.35 8.69 -13.62
C LEU A 46 6.51 7.46 -13.34
N LEU A 47 5.94 7.31 -12.14
CA LEU A 47 5.03 6.21 -11.84
C LEU A 47 3.78 6.27 -12.74
N VAL A 48 3.22 7.46 -12.96
CA VAL A 48 2.08 7.64 -13.88
C VAL A 48 2.44 7.20 -15.30
N LEU A 49 3.62 7.62 -15.79
CA LEU A 49 4.12 7.20 -17.11
C LEU A 49 4.39 5.69 -17.17
N ALA A 50 4.99 5.13 -16.12
CA ALA A 50 5.29 3.71 -16.04
C ALA A 50 4.03 2.85 -16.03
N GLU A 51 2.96 3.31 -15.37
CA GLU A 51 1.65 2.65 -15.44
C GLU A 51 1.03 2.79 -16.84
N LYS A 52 1.02 4.00 -17.40
CA LYS A 52 0.45 4.27 -18.73
C LYS A 52 1.10 3.44 -19.84
N PHE A 53 2.43 3.37 -19.85
CA PHE A 53 3.20 2.61 -20.84
C PHE A 53 3.54 1.18 -20.37
N GLN A 54 2.99 0.75 -19.23
CA GLN A 54 3.12 -0.60 -18.68
C GLN A 54 4.58 -1.06 -18.44
N VAL A 55 5.47 -0.14 -18.10
CA VAL A 55 6.87 -0.41 -17.76
C VAL A 55 6.98 -0.86 -16.30
N LYS A 56 6.70 -2.15 -16.07
CA LYS A 56 6.60 -2.76 -14.73
C LYS A 56 7.83 -2.53 -13.83
N HIS A 57 9.03 -2.58 -14.42
CA HIS A 57 10.28 -2.41 -13.67
C HIS A 57 10.42 -0.97 -13.14
N LEU A 58 10.15 0.02 -13.99
CA LEU A 58 10.15 1.44 -13.58
C LEU A 58 9.07 1.73 -12.54
N LYS A 59 7.88 1.17 -12.73
CA LYS A 59 6.78 1.31 -11.78
C LYS A 59 7.20 0.79 -10.39
N SER A 60 7.71 -0.44 -10.35
CA SER A 60 8.19 -1.06 -9.10
C SER A 60 9.32 -0.26 -8.44
N TYR A 61 10.21 0.33 -9.24
CA TYR A 61 11.27 1.20 -8.76
C TYR A 61 10.71 2.47 -8.10
N CYS A 62 9.78 3.16 -8.78
CA CYS A 62 9.13 4.36 -8.24
C CYS A 62 8.32 4.05 -6.98
N GLU A 63 7.60 2.92 -6.95
CA GLU A 63 6.86 2.47 -5.76
C GLU A 63 7.79 2.30 -4.55
N LYS A 64 8.92 1.60 -4.72
CA LYS A 64 9.90 1.42 -3.63
C LYS A 64 10.50 2.74 -3.16
N PHE A 65 10.80 3.64 -4.10
CA PHE A 65 11.31 4.96 -3.76
C PHE A 65 10.28 5.77 -2.94
N MET A 66 9.02 5.82 -3.37
CA MET A 66 7.96 6.51 -2.65
C MET A 66 7.71 5.89 -1.27
N VAL A 67 7.72 4.55 -1.17
CA VAL A 67 7.62 3.85 0.12
C VAL A 67 8.77 4.22 1.06
N SER A 68 9.99 4.42 0.55
CA SER A 68 11.13 4.85 1.37
C SER A 68 11.00 6.26 1.96
N LYS A 69 10.10 7.07 1.40
CA LYS A 69 9.78 8.43 1.85
C LYS A 69 8.44 8.53 2.57
N LEU A 70 7.70 7.42 2.62
CA LEU A 70 6.39 7.35 3.22
C LEU A 70 6.49 7.59 4.72
N ASN A 71 5.61 8.47 5.21
CA ASN A 71 5.49 8.85 6.60
C ASN A 71 4.02 9.14 6.92
N TRP A 72 3.73 9.45 8.18
CA TRP A 72 2.37 9.76 8.60
C TRP A 72 1.78 10.94 7.82
N ASP A 73 2.53 12.00 7.58
CA ASP A 73 2.03 13.22 6.93
C ASP A 73 1.63 13.00 5.47
N ASN A 74 2.44 12.25 4.70
CA ASN A 74 2.15 11.99 3.28
C ASN A 74 1.35 10.70 3.01
N SER A 75 1.04 9.88 4.02
CA SER A 75 0.41 8.56 3.85
C SER A 75 -0.96 8.59 3.18
N VAL A 76 -1.84 9.53 3.57
CA VAL A 76 -3.21 9.62 3.03
C VAL A 76 -3.19 9.97 1.55
N MET A 77 -2.40 10.99 1.18
CA MET A 77 -2.23 11.40 -0.21
C MET A 77 -1.52 10.31 -1.03
N SER A 78 -0.52 9.64 -0.45
CA SER A 78 0.18 8.53 -1.09
C SER A 78 -0.74 7.33 -1.34
N HIS A 79 -1.65 7.03 -0.40
CA HIS A 79 -2.65 5.97 -0.57
C HIS A 79 -3.62 6.30 -1.71
N ALA A 80 -4.14 7.54 -1.75
CA ALA A 80 -5.03 7.97 -2.82
C ALA A 80 -4.33 7.94 -4.20
N PHE A 81 -3.10 8.44 -4.27
CA PHE A 81 -2.27 8.38 -5.47
C PHE A 81 -2.01 6.94 -5.91
N ALA A 82 -1.67 6.05 -4.98
CA ALA A 82 -1.40 4.66 -5.28
C ALA A 82 -2.63 3.92 -5.81
N HIS A 83 -3.81 4.22 -5.26
CA HIS A 83 -5.09 3.67 -5.71
C HIS A 83 -5.37 4.07 -7.15
N GLN A 84 -5.20 5.36 -7.47
CA GLN A 84 -5.43 5.91 -8.81
C GLN A 84 -4.49 5.32 -9.88
N HIS A 85 -3.24 5.00 -9.52
CA HIS A 85 -2.22 4.52 -10.46
C HIS A 85 -1.88 3.04 -10.30
N ASN A 86 -2.77 2.26 -9.66
CA ASN A 86 -2.64 0.82 -9.43
C ASN A 86 -1.30 0.41 -8.78
N ALA A 87 -0.71 1.28 -7.96
CA ALA A 87 0.59 1.08 -7.33
C ALA A 87 0.46 0.24 -6.06
N LYS A 88 0.30 -1.08 -6.23
CA LYS A 88 -0.11 -1.98 -5.14
C LYS A 88 0.82 -1.96 -3.94
N TYR A 89 2.13 -1.95 -4.16
CA TYR A 89 3.09 -1.97 -3.05
C TYR A 89 3.04 -0.68 -2.25
N LEU A 90 2.94 0.48 -2.93
CA LEU A 90 2.75 1.76 -2.25
C LEU A 90 1.39 1.82 -1.53
N LEU A 91 0.34 1.29 -2.16
CA LEU A 91 -1.02 1.25 -1.60
C LEU A 91 -1.04 0.49 -0.27
N ASP A 92 -0.49 -0.73 -0.24
CA ASP A 92 -0.48 -1.58 0.94
C ASP A 92 0.35 -0.97 2.08
N MET A 93 1.51 -0.38 1.76
CA MET A 93 2.37 0.25 2.76
C MET A 93 1.73 1.52 3.33
N ALA A 94 1.10 2.34 2.49
CA ALA A 94 0.37 3.53 2.93
C ALA A 94 -0.83 3.16 3.79
N LEU A 95 -1.60 2.14 3.39
CA LEU A 95 -2.73 1.63 4.16
C LEU A 95 -2.29 1.10 5.53
N GLY A 96 -1.18 0.35 5.58
CA GLY A 96 -0.59 -0.13 6.83
C GLY A 96 -0.32 1.01 7.80
N LEU A 97 0.34 2.06 7.32
CA LEU A 97 0.69 3.23 8.13
C LEU A 97 -0.54 4.05 8.55
N ILE A 98 -1.55 4.15 7.69
CA ILE A 98 -2.85 4.77 8.01
C ILE A 98 -3.54 4.00 9.13
N THR A 99 -3.65 2.67 9.00
CA THR A 99 -4.35 1.81 9.96
C THR A 99 -3.71 1.81 11.35
N GLU A 100 -2.43 2.15 11.47
CA GLU A 100 -1.72 2.26 12.76
C GLU A 100 -2.06 3.53 13.56
N ASN A 101 -2.56 4.57 12.91
CA ASN A 101 -2.85 5.87 13.52
C ASN A 101 -4.27 6.34 13.17
N MET A 102 -5.21 5.40 13.00
CA MET A 102 -6.61 5.67 12.64
C MET A 102 -7.30 6.65 13.59
N ASP A 103 -6.90 6.67 14.86
CA ASP A 103 -7.42 7.58 15.88
C ASP A 103 -7.17 9.06 15.57
N LYS A 104 -6.15 9.35 14.76
CA LYS A 104 -5.76 10.71 14.37
C LYS A 104 -6.25 11.10 12.97
N LEU A 105 -6.69 10.14 12.16
CA LEU A 105 -7.03 10.35 10.75
C LEU A 105 -8.15 11.38 10.57
N THR A 106 -9.20 11.31 11.39
CA THR A 106 -10.39 12.19 11.28
C THR A 106 -10.11 13.65 11.61
N ARG A 107 -8.95 13.96 12.20
CA ARG A 107 -8.56 15.33 12.57
C ARG A 107 -7.79 16.05 11.47
N ARG A 108 -7.54 15.40 10.34
CA ARG A 108 -6.73 15.94 9.25
C ARG A 108 -7.57 16.52 8.14
N ASP A 109 -7.09 17.62 7.57
CA ASP A 109 -7.73 18.27 6.43
C ASP A 109 -7.68 17.37 5.18
N GLU A 110 -6.61 16.59 4.99
CA GLU A 110 -6.51 15.65 3.86
C GLU A 110 -7.59 14.55 3.94
N TYR A 111 -8.05 14.20 5.13
CA TYR A 111 -9.17 13.27 5.30
C TYR A 111 -10.48 13.89 4.82
N THR A 112 -10.74 15.16 5.15
CA THR A 112 -11.93 15.86 4.66
C THR A 112 -11.93 15.96 3.13
N GLU A 113 -10.79 16.27 2.54
CA GLU A 113 -10.64 16.29 1.08
C GLU A 113 -10.83 14.89 0.46
N LEU A 114 -10.30 13.85 1.10
CA LEU A 114 -10.46 12.47 0.64
C LEU A 114 -11.92 12.01 0.69
N VAL A 115 -12.67 12.39 1.74
CA VAL A 115 -14.10 12.08 1.87
C VAL A 115 -14.90 12.72 0.74
N ASP A 116 -14.58 13.96 0.36
CA ASP A 116 -15.27 14.69 -0.70
C ASP A 116 -14.93 14.13 -2.10
N LYS A 117 -13.64 13.95 -2.39
CA LYS A 117 -13.18 13.56 -3.73
C LYS A 117 -13.25 12.06 -4.01
N ALA A 118 -13.04 11.22 -3.00
CA ALA A 118 -12.90 9.79 -3.17
C ALA A 118 -13.45 8.98 -1.96
N PRO A 119 -14.77 9.04 -1.71
CA PRO A 119 -15.39 8.38 -0.54
C PRO A 119 -15.17 6.86 -0.51
N ARG A 120 -14.98 6.22 -1.68
CA ARG A 120 -14.67 4.78 -1.77
C ARG A 120 -13.34 4.43 -1.08
N ILE A 121 -12.33 5.28 -1.21
CA ILE A 121 -11.01 5.07 -0.60
C ILE A 121 -11.13 5.11 0.92
N VAL A 122 -11.98 5.99 1.45
CA VAL A 122 -12.25 6.07 2.89
C VAL A 122 -12.90 4.79 3.39
N VAL A 123 -13.89 4.24 2.67
CA VAL A 123 -14.52 2.96 3.01
C VAL A 123 -13.49 1.83 3.05
N GLU A 124 -12.63 1.73 2.05
CA GLU A 124 -11.56 0.73 1.99
C GLU A 124 -10.62 0.81 3.20
N ILE A 125 -10.23 2.03 3.61
CA ILE A 125 -9.40 2.26 4.81
C ILE A 125 -10.11 1.76 6.07
N TYR A 126 -11.39 2.07 6.25
CA TYR A 126 -12.16 1.62 7.42
C TYR A 126 -12.36 0.10 7.42
N GLU A 127 -12.68 -0.50 6.28
CA GLU A 127 -12.80 -1.97 6.14
C GLU A 127 -11.49 -2.66 6.53
N ALA A 128 -10.35 -2.19 6.01
CA ALA A 128 -9.03 -2.70 6.37
C ALA A 128 -8.74 -2.55 7.89
N SER A 129 -9.13 -1.42 8.48
CA SER A 129 -8.96 -1.19 9.92
C SER A 129 -9.79 -2.16 10.79
N LEU A 130 -11.01 -2.50 10.35
CA LEU A 130 -11.88 -3.44 11.04
C LEU A 130 -11.35 -4.87 10.91
N SER A 131 -10.92 -5.28 9.70
CA SER A 131 -10.30 -6.59 9.49
C SER A 131 -9.04 -6.79 10.34
N LYS A 132 -8.22 -5.75 10.52
CA LYS A 132 -7.03 -5.79 11.39
C LYS A 132 -7.39 -6.05 12.85
N GLN A 133 -8.48 -5.45 13.35
CA GLN A 133 -8.94 -5.63 14.73
C GLN A 133 -9.52 -7.04 14.97
N VAL A 134 -10.31 -7.56 14.03
CA VAL A 134 -10.90 -8.92 14.11
C VAL A 134 -9.80 -9.99 14.16
N ASN A 135 -8.75 -9.86 13.34
CA ASN A 135 -7.63 -10.78 13.32
C ASN A 135 -6.80 -10.75 14.62
N THR A 136 -6.68 -9.57 15.24
CA THR A 136 -5.96 -9.40 16.52
C THR A 136 -6.75 -9.98 17.69
N ALA A 137 -8.08 -9.91 17.66
CA ALA A 137 -8.95 -10.52 18.66
C ALA A 137 -8.93 -12.06 18.59
N ALA A 138 -8.92 -12.63 17.38
CA ALA A 138 -8.84 -14.09 17.17
C ALA A 138 -7.51 -14.69 17.65
N GLN A 139 -6.39 -13.96 17.54
CA GLN A 139 -5.09 -14.41 18.05
C GLN A 139 -4.97 -14.38 19.58
N LYS A 140 -5.73 -13.51 20.27
CA LYS A 140 -5.73 -13.45 21.74
C LYS A 140 -6.50 -14.59 22.40
N ASP A 141 -7.48 -15.19 21.71
CA ASP A 141 -8.28 -16.29 22.25
C ASP A 141 -7.57 -17.65 22.17
N GLY A 142 -6.65 -17.84 21.20
CA GLY A 142 -5.85 -19.06 21.07
C GLY A 142 -4.76 -19.25 22.13
N SER A 143 -4.28 -18.17 22.76
CA SER A 143 -3.22 -18.25 23.79
C SER A 143 -3.77 -18.50 25.21
N ARG A 144 -5.09 -18.41 25.43
CA ARG A 144 -5.70 -18.57 26.75
C ARG A 144 -6.09 -20.03 27.06
N ALA A 145 -6.10 -20.92 26.07
CA ALA A 145 -6.49 -22.32 26.21
C ALA A 145 -5.36 -23.26 26.69
N ILE A 146 -4.11 -22.82 26.77
CA ILE A 146 -2.96 -23.69 27.10
C ILE A 146 -2.57 -23.72 28.59
N PHE A 147 -3.21 -22.90 29.44
CA PHE A 147 -2.80 -22.76 30.86
C PHE A 147 -3.78 -23.33 31.89
N THR A 148 -4.89 -23.99 31.50
CA THR A 148 -5.92 -24.44 32.47
C THR A 148 -6.07 -25.95 32.65
N THR A 149 -5.18 -26.80 32.14
CA THR A 149 -5.37 -28.27 32.24
C THR A 149 -4.56 -28.96 33.37
N GLU A 150 -3.66 -28.27 34.09
CA GLU A 150 -2.76 -28.90 35.07
C GLU A 150 -3.11 -28.63 36.55
N LEU A 151 -4.40 -28.54 36.93
CA LEU A 151 -4.77 -28.35 38.35
C LEU A 151 -5.93 -29.21 38.88
N ASN A 152 -6.31 -30.29 38.17
CA ASN A 152 -7.26 -31.28 38.70
C ASN A 152 -6.72 -32.71 38.57
N ARG A 153 -5.70 -33.04 39.37
CA ARG A 153 -5.42 -34.43 39.74
C ARG A 153 -5.35 -34.52 41.26
N VAL A 154 -6.52 -34.57 41.88
CA VAL A 154 -6.69 -34.88 43.31
C VAL A 154 -6.14 -36.30 43.55
N PRO A 155 -5.17 -36.49 44.46
CA PRO A 155 -4.74 -37.83 44.83
C PRO A 155 -5.78 -38.48 45.76
N SER A 156 -6.11 -39.74 45.45
CA SER A 156 -6.94 -40.64 46.24
C SER A 156 -6.49 -40.70 47.72
N PRO A 157 -7.40 -40.71 48.71
CA PRO A 157 -7.03 -40.87 50.11
C PRO A 157 -6.67 -42.33 50.40
N ALA A 158 -5.37 -42.58 50.58
CA ALA A 158 -4.87 -43.80 51.19
C ALA A 158 -5.37 -43.88 52.64
N ARG A 159 -6.11 -44.95 52.95
CA ARG A 159 -6.59 -45.29 54.28
C ARG A 159 -5.48 -46.03 55.04
N ILE A 160 -4.96 -45.41 56.08
CA ILE A 160 -4.00 -45.91 57.09
C ILE A 160 -4.68 -45.53 58.43
N GLN A 161 -4.88 -46.35 59.48
CA GLN A 161 -4.33 -47.63 59.92
C GLN A 161 -5.12 -48.18 61.15
N LEU A 162 -4.80 -49.43 61.54
CA LEU A 162 -4.73 -50.01 62.92
C LEU A 162 -6.01 -50.12 63.77
N VAL A 163 -6.41 -51.35 64.13
CA VAL A 163 -5.87 -52.22 65.21
C VAL A 163 -6.04 -53.68 64.80
#